data_AF-A0A1V5DT60-F1
#
_entry.id   AF-A0A1V5DT60-F1
#
_cell.length_a   1.000
_cell.length_b   1.000
_cell.length_c   1.000
_cell.angle_alpha   90.00
_cell.angle_beta   90.00
_cell.angle_gamma   90.00
#
_symmetry.space_group_name_H-M   'P 1'
#
loop_
_entity.id
_entity.type
_entity.pdbx_description
1 polymer ?
#
loop_
_entity_poly.entity_id
_entity_poly.type
_entity_poly.pdbx_seq_one_letter_code
_entity_poly.pdbx_strand_id
1 'polypeptide(L)'
;MPPVALILQISRALKFNMASGGSADGQKASAVRIKSHKRRVASYAYMPLTKATAGNHLRSYLVTIDAGTMHKGVEYKHEGEEFVYVLAGGLVIEIGANVSVLSKGDSIHFNSGLYHKLSNPTEETTELLVIIYIP
;
A
#
# COMPACT_ATOMS: atom_id res chain seq x y z
N MET A 1 15.90 25.35 -19.31
CA MET A 1 15.11 24.46 -18.45
C MET A 1 14.80 25.22 -17.17
N PRO A 2 13.52 25.47 -16.82
CA PRO A 2 13.20 26.16 -15.57
C PRO A 2 13.65 25.31 -14.38
N PRO A 3 14.04 25.93 -13.24
CA PRO A 3 14.39 25.20 -12.04
C PRO A 3 13.23 24.33 -11.57
N VAL A 4 13.50 23.10 -11.12
CA VAL A 4 12.47 22.18 -10.59
C VAL A 4 11.63 22.85 -9.50
N ALA A 5 12.23 23.72 -8.70
CA ALA A 5 11.54 24.52 -7.68
C ALA A 5 10.43 25.42 -8.25
N LEU A 6 10.64 26.01 -9.43
CA LEU A 6 9.65 26.87 -10.10
C LEU A 6 8.46 26.06 -10.62
N ILE A 7 8.72 24.87 -11.19
CA ILE A 7 7.66 23.94 -11.61
C ILE A 7 6.85 23.47 -10.39
N LEU A 8 7.51 23.21 -9.26
CA LEU A 8 6.86 22.82 -8.01
C LEU A 8 6.04 23.96 -7.38
N GLN A 9 6.50 25.22 -7.47
CA GLN A 9 5.74 26.38 -7.00
C GLN A 9 4.50 26.64 -7.87
N ILE A 10 4.64 26.60 -9.19
CA ILE A 10 3.54 26.79 -10.12
C ILE A 10 2.51 25.65 -9.98
N SER A 11 2.95 24.40 -9.88
CA SER A 11 2.04 23.27 -9.67
C SER A 11 1.30 23.32 -8.32
N ARG A 12 1.91 23.83 -7.24
CA ARG A 12 1.22 24.09 -5.97
C ARG A 12 0.18 25.21 -6.09
N ALA A 13 0.51 26.31 -6.77
CA ALA A 13 -0.42 27.41 -7.00
C ALA A 13 -1.63 26.97 -7.84
N LEU A 14 -1.41 26.14 -8.88
CA LEU A 14 -2.48 25.58 -9.71
C LEU A 14 -3.34 24.54 -8.98
N LYS A 15 -2.74 23.68 -8.14
CA LYS A 15 -3.50 22.73 -7.30
C LYS A 15 -4.42 23.43 -6.29
N PHE A 16 -4.02 24.61 -5.80
CA PHE A 16 -4.81 25.37 -4.84
C PHE A 16 -6.12 25.90 -5.47
N ASN A 17 -6.11 26.24 -6.76
CA ASN A 17 -7.33 26.66 -7.48
C ASN A 17 -8.26 25.52 -7.86
N MET A 18 -7.80 24.26 -7.85
CA MET A 18 -8.66 23.08 -8.07
C MET A 18 -9.23 22.52 -6.76
N ALA A 19 -8.62 22.84 -5.61
CA ALA A 19 -9.05 22.37 -4.29
C ALA A 19 -10.32 23.06 -3.76
N SER A 20 -10.70 24.21 -4.33
CA SER A 20 -11.96 24.91 -4.02
C SER A 20 -13.17 24.34 -4.79
N GLY A 21 -12.96 23.40 -5.71
CA GLY A 21 -13.98 22.65 -6.43
C GLY A 21 -14.08 21.19 -5.98
N GLY A 22 -14.05 20.93 -4.67
CA GLY A 22 -14.16 19.57 -4.14
C GLY A 22 -15.57 19.01 -4.30
N SER A 23 -15.79 18.14 -5.29
CA SER A 23 -17.02 17.35 -5.37
C SER A 23 -17.21 16.52 -4.10
N ALA A 24 -18.47 16.25 -3.73
CA ALA A 24 -18.80 15.43 -2.56
C ALA A 24 -18.12 14.04 -2.59
N ASP A 25 -17.80 13.54 -3.78
CA ASP A 25 -17.12 12.26 -4.00
C ASP A 25 -15.63 12.29 -3.62
N GLY A 26 -14.91 13.40 -3.88
CA GLY A 26 -13.49 13.54 -3.51
C GLY A 26 -13.27 13.55 -2.00
N GLN A 27 -14.20 14.15 -1.25
CA GLN A 27 -14.15 14.18 0.22
C GLN A 27 -14.44 12.79 0.83
N LYS A 28 -15.40 12.05 0.26
CA LYS A 28 -15.70 10.66 0.68
C LYS A 28 -14.52 9.72 0.41
N ALA A 29 -13.91 9.79 -0.77
CA ALA A 29 -12.75 8.98 -1.13
C ALA A 29 -11.57 9.22 -0.17
N SER A 30 -11.29 10.48 0.16
CA SER A 30 -10.26 10.83 1.16
C SER A 30 -10.54 10.23 2.54
N ALA A 31 -11.80 10.27 3.01
CA ALA A 31 -12.19 9.68 4.29
C ALA A 31 -12.03 8.15 4.31
N VAL A 32 -12.42 7.45 3.23
CA VAL A 32 -12.23 5.99 3.07
C VAL A 32 -10.74 5.63 3.10
N ARG A 33 -9.92 6.38 2.36
CA ARG A 33 -8.46 6.22 2.37
C ARG A 33 -7.93 6.36 3.79
N ILE A 34 -8.28 7.41 4.54
CA ILE A 34 -7.80 7.63 5.92
C ILE A 34 -8.23 6.48 6.84
N LYS A 35 -9.48 6.02 6.75
CA LYS A 35 -10.00 4.91 7.57
C LYS A 35 -9.23 3.60 7.32
N SER A 36 -9.02 3.26 6.05
CA SER A 36 -8.30 2.03 5.65
C SER A 36 -6.82 2.09 6.07
N HIS A 37 -6.18 3.27 6.06
CA HIS A 37 -4.84 3.46 6.62
C HIS A 37 -4.82 3.22 8.13
N LYS A 38 -5.71 3.86 8.88
CA LYS A 38 -5.81 3.71 10.34
C LYS A 38 -6.00 2.24 10.73
N ARG A 39 -6.85 1.51 10.00
CA ARG A 39 -7.09 0.09 10.28
C ARG A 39 -5.86 -0.76 10.04
N ARG A 40 -5.10 -0.53 8.95
CA ARG A 40 -3.83 -1.24 8.70
C ARG A 40 -2.80 -0.95 9.78
N VAL A 41 -2.58 0.31 10.12
CA VAL A 41 -1.63 0.71 11.18
C VAL A 41 -2.03 0.16 12.56
N ALA A 42 -3.31 -0.09 12.80
CA ALA A 42 -3.76 -0.75 14.01
C ALA A 42 -3.44 -2.26 14.05
N SER A 43 -3.13 -2.88 12.91
CA SER A 43 -2.54 -4.22 12.89
C SER A 43 -1.04 -4.11 13.13
N TYR A 44 -0.55 -4.82 14.14
CA TYR A 44 0.88 -4.90 14.48
C TYR A 44 1.75 -5.41 13.32
N ALA A 45 1.15 -6.05 12.31
CA ALA A 45 1.84 -6.51 11.12
C ALA A 45 2.14 -5.39 10.09
N TYR A 46 1.70 -4.15 10.29
CA TYR A 46 1.95 -3.03 9.38
C TYR A 46 2.63 -1.85 10.08
N MET A 47 3.94 -1.69 9.87
CA MET A 47 4.65 -0.48 10.26
C MET A 47 4.65 0.53 9.11
N PRO A 48 3.99 1.70 9.23
CA PRO A 48 3.93 2.68 8.15
C PRO A 48 5.30 3.34 7.92
N LEU A 49 5.76 3.36 6.67
CA LEU A 49 6.99 4.05 6.24
C LEU A 49 6.72 5.46 5.70
N THR A 50 5.48 5.74 5.33
CA THR A 50 5.02 7.05 4.83
C THR A 50 3.95 7.64 5.73
N LYS A 51 3.99 8.96 5.94
CA LYS A 51 2.87 9.69 6.58
C LYS A 51 1.68 9.75 5.62
N ALA A 52 0.53 9.20 6.03
CA ALA A 52 -0.70 9.36 5.27
C ALA A 52 -1.22 10.79 5.38
N THR A 53 -1.29 11.50 4.25
CA THR A 53 -1.98 12.78 4.13
C THR A 53 -3.15 12.63 3.15
N ALA A 54 -4.13 13.53 3.22
CA ALA A 54 -5.36 13.47 2.40
C ALA A 54 -5.10 13.49 0.88
N GLY A 55 -3.94 13.98 0.43
CA GLY A 55 -3.56 14.06 -0.99
C GLY A 55 -2.59 12.97 -1.45
N ASN A 56 -2.16 12.06 -0.58
CA ASN A 56 -1.19 11.02 -0.94
C ASN A 56 -1.92 9.76 -1.39
N HIS A 57 -1.73 9.40 -2.66
CA HIS A 57 -2.30 8.20 -3.26
C HIS A 57 -1.48 6.95 -2.89
N LEU A 58 -0.17 7.13 -2.73
CA LEU A 58 0.77 6.06 -2.42
C LEU A 58 1.02 5.96 -0.91
N ARG A 59 1.06 4.72 -0.42
CA ARG A 59 1.37 4.38 0.97
C ARG A 59 2.35 3.23 1.00
N SER A 60 3.35 3.32 1.86
CA SER A 60 4.35 2.28 2.02
C SER A 60 4.36 1.78 3.45
N TYR A 61 4.54 0.47 3.59
CA TYR A 61 4.54 -0.25 4.85
C TYR A 61 5.70 -1.24 4.86
N LEU A 62 6.35 -1.36 6.02
CA LEU A 62 7.11 -2.56 6.35
C LEU A 62 6.14 -3.55 6.99
N VAL A 63 6.00 -4.72 6.39
CA VAL A 63 5.13 -5.79 6.86
C VAL A 63 5.96 -6.96 7.32
N THR A 64 5.58 -7.52 8.47
CA THR A 64 6.26 -8.66 9.08
C THR A 64 5.27 -9.79 9.29
N ILE A 65 5.63 -11.00 8.87
CA ILE A 65 4.81 -12.20 9.03
C ILE A 65 5.64 -13.27 9.74
N ASP A 66 5.16 -13.70 10.91
CA ASP A 66 5.83 -14.72 11.72
C ASP A 66 5.92 -16.06 10.95
N ALA A 67 6.97 -16.83 11.25
CA ALA A 67 7.21 -18.15 10.67
C ALA A 67 5.99 -19.07 10.76
N GLY A 68 5.67 -19.76 9.65
CA GLY A 68 4.55 -20.69 9.57
C GLY A 68 3.16 -20.08 9.74
N THR A 69 3.03 -18.74 9.70
CA THR A 69 1.74 -18.06 9.91
C THR A 69 1.19 -17.39 8.65
N MET A 70 -0.11 -17.15 8.66
CA MET A 70 -0.76 -16.27 7.70
C MET A 70 -0.63 -14.82 8.15
N HIS A 71 -0.52 -13.91 7.17
CA HIS A 71 -0.52 -12.48 7.42
C HIS A 71 -1.82 -12.05 8.11
N LYS A 72 -1.69 -11.46 9.30
CA LYS A 72 -2.82 -10.90 10.07
C LYS A 72 -3.13 -9.49 9.56
N GLY A 73 -3.60 -9.43 8.31
CA GLY A 73 -3.96 -8.20 7.61
C GLY A 73 -5.45 -7.92 7.60
N VAL A 74 -5.80 -6.64 7.42
CA VAL A 74 -7.14 -6.13 7.76
C VAL A 74 -8.03 -5.89 6.53
N GLU A 75 -7.57 -6.27 5.34
CA GLU A 75 -8.38 -6.28 4.12
C GLU A 75 -7.66 -7.12 3.06
N TYR A 76 -8.18 -8.31 2.77
CA TYR A 76 -7.68 -9.19 1.69
C TYR A 76 -8.20 -8.77 0.30
N LYS A 77 -8.65 -7.52 0.16
CA LYS A 77 -9.18 -6.88 -1.05
C LYS A 77 -9.41 -5.40 -0.78
N HIS A 78 -8.93 -4.53 -1.66
CA HIS A 78 -9.18 -3.09 -1.59
C HIS A 78 -8.98 -2.42 -2.95
N GLU A 79 -9.50 -1.20 -3.09
CA GLU A 79 -9.29 -0.43 -4.32
C GLU A 79 -7.81 -0.10 -4.55
N GLY A 80 -7.42 -0.09 -5.83
CA GLY A 80 -6.12 0.36 -6.30
C GLY A 80 -5.17 -0.79 -6.69
N GLU A 81 -3.88 -0.53 -6.52
CA GLU A 81 -2.80 -1.42 -6.91
C GLU A 81 -1.85 -1.66 -5.74
N GLU A 82 -1.28 -2.86 -5.68
CA GLU A 82 -0.35 -3.25 -4.63
C GLU A 82 0.90 -3.88 -5.22
N PHE A 83 2.03 -3.44 -4.67
CA PHE A 83 3.34 -3.95 -4.97
C PHE A 83 3.95 -4.50 -3.68
N VAL A 84 4.44 -5.73 -3.74
CA VAL A 84 5.09 -6.43 -2.63
C VAL A 84 6.50 -6.81 -3.07
N TYR A 85 7.47 -6.52 -2.21
CA TYR A 85 8.87 -6.90 -2.40
C TYR A 85 9.37 -7.62 -1.16
N VAL A 86 10.01 -8.78 -1.33
CA VAL A 86 10.50 -9.61 -0.21
C VAL A 86 11.89 -9.13 0.22
N LEU A 87 11.97 -8.54 1.41
CA LEU A 87 13.22 -8.06 2.01
C LEU A 87 13.99 -9.21 2.66
N ALA A 88 13.29 -10.10 3.35
CA ALA A 88 13.82 -11.29 4.02
C ALA A 88 12.76 -12.40 4.12
N GLY A 89 13.20 -13.66 4.24
CA GLY A 89 12.33 -14.83 4.33
C GLY A 89 11.73 -15.24 2.99
N GLY A 90 10.50 -15.77 3.03
CA GLY A 90 9.78 -16.28 1.87
C GLY A 90 8.27 -16.10 2.00
N LEU A 91 7.61 -15.79 0.90
CA LEU A 91 6.21 -15.42 0.86
C LEU A 91 5.44 -16.33 -0.09
N VAL A 92 4.32 -16.86 0.37
CA VAL A 92 3.28 -17.39 -0.52
C VAL A 92 2.19 -16.33 -0.63
N ILE A 93 1.87 -15.96 -1.86
CA ILE A 93 0.78 -15.03 -2.16
C ILE A 93 -0.25 -15.72 -3.06
N GLU A 94 -1.49 -15.71 -2.59
CA GLU A 94 -2.66 -16.16 -3.36
C GLU A 94 -3.37 -14.92 -3.89
N ILE A 95 -3.65 -14.84 -5.19
CA ILE A 95 -4.39 -13.74 -5.83
C ILE A 95 -5.46 -14.37 -6.74
N GLY A 96 -6.72 -14.27 -6.34
CA GLY A 96 -7.81 -14.99 -7.00
C GLY A 96 -7.58 -16.50 -6.96
N ALA A 97 -7.37 -17.12 -8.12
CA ALA A 97 -7.07 -18.56 -8.24
C ALA A 97 -5.56 -18.85 -8.40
N ASN A 98 -4.72 -17.81 -8.48
CA ASN A 98 -3.30 -17.97 -8.72
C ASN A 98 -2.54 -17.99 -7.40
N VAL A 99 -1.58 -18.89 -7.28
CA VAL A 99 -0.67 -18.98 -6.13
C VAL A 99 0.74 -18.75 -6.63
N SER A 100 1.48 -17.86 -5.98
CA SER A 100 2.88 -17.57 -6.28
C SER A 100 3.72 -17.70 -5.03
N VAL A 101 4.93 -18.25 -5.19
CA VAL A 101 5.94 -18.35 -4.13
C VAL A 101 7.06 -17.38 -4.48
N LEU A 102 7.39 -16.50 -3.54
CA LEU A 102 8.39 -15.45 -3.70
C LEU A 102 9.48 -15.65 -2.64
N SER A 103 10.73 -15.56 -3.08
CA SER A 103 11.92 -15.58 -2.22
C SER A 103 12.45 -14.18 -2.00
N LYS A 104 13.41 -14.03 -1.09
CA LYS A 104 14.15 -12.78 -0.90
C LYS A 104 14.63 -12.19 -2.24
N GLY A 105 14.32 -10.92 -2.47
CA GLY A 105 14.65 -10.20 -3.70
C GLY A 105 13.56 -10.26 -4.78
N ASP A 106 12.59 -11.16 -4.66
CA ASP A 106 11.48 -11.24 -5.59
C ASP A 106 10.42 -10.18 -5.26
N SER A 107 9.59 -9.90 -6.26
CA SER A 107 8.48 -8.96 -6.13
C SER A 107 7.28 -9.38 -6.95
N ILE A 108 6.12 -8.83 -6.58
CA ILE A 108 4.89 -8.98 -7.33
C ILE A 108 4.12 -7.67 -7.32
N HIS A 109 3.48 -7.39 -8.44
CA HIS A 109 2.55 -6.28 -8.61
C HIS A 109 1.21 -6.83 -9.09
N PHE A 110 0.11 -6.35 -8.49
CA PHE A 110 -1.22 -6.80 -8.88
C PHE A 110 -2.30 -5.77 -8.53
N ASN A 111 -3.47 -5.96 -9.13
CA ASN A 111 -4.68 -5.20 -8.81
C ASN A 111 -5.20 -5.64 -7.43
N SER A 112 -5.14 -4.75 -6.44
CA SER A 112 -5.57 -5.03 -5.07
C SER A 112 -7.07 -5.29 -4.91
N GLY A 113 -7.86 -4.97 -5.95
CA GLY A 113 -9.28 -5.26 -6.01
C GLY A 113 -9.59 -6.75 -6.18
N LEU A 114 -8.58 -7.55 -6.52
CA LEU A 114 -8.65 -9.01 -6.45
C LEU A 114 -8.46 -9.46 -5.00
N TYR A 115 -9.17 -10.53 -4.62
CA TYR A 115 -8.94 -11.15 -3.33
C TYR A 115 -7.52 -11.68 -3.28
N HIS A 116 -6.77 -11.30 -2.26
CA HIS A 116 -5.38 -11.70 -2.09
C HIS A 116 -5.06 -12.07 -0.64
N LYS A 117 -4.24 -13.10 -0.43
CA LYS A 117 -3.78 -13.56 0.88
C LYS A 117 -2.28 -13.75 0.87
N LEU A 118 -1.65 -13.39 1.98
CA LEU A 118 -0.21 -13.53 2.18
C LEU A 118 0.02 -14.52 3.32
N SER A 119 0.96 -15.44 3.16
CA SER A 119 1.38 -16.37 4.20
C SER A 119 2.88 -16.62 4.13
N ASN A 120 3.47 -16.86 5.30
CA ASN A 120 4.87 -17.21 5.42
C ASN A 120 4.96 -18.73 5.71
N PRO A 121 5.30 -19.56 4.72
CA PRO A 121 5.46 -21.00 4.94
C PRO A 121 6.83 -21.36 5.54
N THR A 122 7.74 -20.40 5.72
CA THR A 122 9.12 -20.65 6.14
C THR A 122 9.24 -20.71 7.67
N GLU A 123 10.38 -21.21 8.15
CA GLU A 123 10.72 -21.30 9.59
C GLU A 123 11.29 -19.98 10.16
N GLU A 124 11.54 -18.99 9.29
CA GLU A 124 12.05 -17.68 9.67
C GLU A 124 10.96 -16.60 9.48
N THR A 125 11.11 -15.48 10.17
CA THR A 125 10.23 -14.33 9.96
C THR A 125 10.41 -13.75 8.56
N THR A 126 9.31 -13.45 7.88
CA THR A 126 9.31 -12.81 6.56
C THR A 126 9.07 -11.32 6.69
N GLU A 127 9.91 -10.53 6.03
CA GLU A 127 9.82 -9.06 5.98
C GLU A 127 9.54 -8.59 4.56
N LEU A 128 8.58 -7.70 4.41
CA LEU A 128 8.08 -7.23 3.12
C LEU A 128 8.04 -5.71 3.07
N LEU A 129 8.46 -5.15 1.94
CA LEU A 129 8.08 -3.80 1.56
C LEU A 129 6.77 -3.89 0.78
N VAL A 130 5.70 -3.34 1.36
CA VAL A 130 4.37 -3.30 0.74
C VAL A 130 4.04 -1.87 0.38
N ILE A 131 3.74 -1.63 -0.90
CA ILE A 131 3.33 -0.34 -1.43
C ILE A 131 1.90 -0.49 -1.96
N ILE A 132 1.00 0.36 -1.46
CA ILE A 132 -0.39 0.40 -1.89
C ILE A 132 -0.64 1.77 -2.52
N TYR A 133 -1.05 1.76 -3.78
CA TYR A 133 -1.58 2.92 -4.49
C TYR A 133 -3.11 2.87 -4.43
N ILE A 134 -3.73 3.95 -3.96
CA ILE A 134 -5.18 4.14 -4.05
C ILE A 134 -5.42 5.39 -4.90
N PRO A 135 -6.06 5.27 -6.08
CA PRO A 135 -6.44 6.42 -6.89
C PRO A 135 -7.33 7.36 -6.09
#